data_AF-T1GQ57-F1
#
_entry.id   AF-T1GQ57-F1
#
_cell.length_a   1.000
_cell.length_b   1.000
_cell.length_c   1.000
_cell.angle_alpha   90.00
_cell.angle_beta   90.00
_cell.angle_gamma   90.00
#
_symmetry.space_group_name_H-M   'P 1'
#
loop_
_entity.id
_entity.type
_entity.pdbx_description
1 polymer ?
#
loop_
_entity_poly.entity_id
_entity_poly.type
_entity_poly.pdbx_seq_one_letter_code
_entity_poly.pdbx_strand_id
1 'polypeptide(L)'
;MRYVFQVNLTLREVEAQMQQMNTIEKDSGMSSPVGSSSSAIIRRRKHRASKSTTAWLTEAQTIHPKSHRHTIEKLMKLILEQGETIQQQLAKLRDRELQIARIEEERHKVREKELGKNYLLETYLNGLHEAEDRDVTTGT
;
A
#
# COMPACT_ATOMS: atom_id res chain seq x y z
N MET A 1 -19.78 13.93 -15.90
CA MET A 1 -20.54 14.32 -14.70
C MET A 1 -20.49 13.32 -13.55
N ARG A 2 -20.54 12.00 -13.77
CA ARG A 2 -20.47 10.99 -12.68
C ARG A 2 -19.16 11.00 -11.87
N TYR A 3 -18.01 11.19 -12.51
CA TYR A 3 -16.69 11.21 -11.84
C TYR A 3 -16.49 12.42 -10.93
N VAL A 4 -16.90 13.62 -11.37
CA VAL A 4 -16.81 14.84 -10.54
C VAL A 4 -17.73 14.72 -9.31
N PHE A 5 -18.90 14.10 -9.46
CA PHE A 5 -19.81 13.86 -8.34
C PHE A 5 -19.21 12.89 -7.30
N GLN A 6 -18.52 11.83 -7.74
CA GLN A 6 -17.92 10.84 -6.85
C GLN A 6 -16.68 11.38 -6.11
N VAL A 7 -15.88 12.22 -6.76
CA VAL A 7 -14.75 12.93 -6.11
C VAL A 7 -15.26 13.94 -5.07
N ASN A 8 -16.35 14.68 -5.37
CA ASN A 8 -16.93 15.61 -4.39
C ASN A 8 -17.60 14.89 -3.20
N LEU A 9 -18.17 13.70 -3.43
CA LEU A 9 -18.77 12.89 -2.37
C LEU A 9 -17.70 12.37 -1.40
N THR A 10 -16.58 11.86 -1.93
CA THR A 10 -15.46 11.36 -1.13
C THR A 10 -14.73 12.48 -0.37
N LEU A 11 -14.59 13.68 -0.96
CA LEU A 11 -14.04 14.83 -0.23
C LEU A 11 -14.87 15.21 0.99
N ARG A 12 -16.20 15.26 0.85
CA ARG A 12 -17.10 15.61 1.97
C ARG A 12 -17.09 14.59 3.09
N GLU A 13 -16.93 13.32 2.75
CA GLU A 13 -16.87 12.23 3.73
C GLU A 13 -15.58 12.29 4.56
N VAL A 14 -14.47 12.65 3.92
CA VAL A 14 -13.17 12.89 4.59
C VAL A 14 -13.22 14.14 5.49
N GLU A 15 -13.86 15.23 5.04
CA GLU A 15 -14.04 16.45 5.84
C GLU A 15 -14.88 16.19 7.10
N ALA A 16 -15.95 15.39 6.98
CA ALA A 16 -16.81 15.01 8.10
C ALA A 16 -16.06 14.15 9.14
N GLN A 17 -15.21 13.22 8.70
CA GLN A 17 -14.38 12.42 9.60
C GLN A 17 -13.32 13.25 10.33
N MET A 18 -12.70 14.23 9.65
CA MET A 18 -11.77 15.17 10.30
C MET A 18 -12.45 16.04 11.35
N GLN A 19 -13.71 16.43 11.16
CA GLN A 19 -14.46 17.18 12.17
C GLN A 19 -14.75 16.34 13.42
N GLN A 20 -15.07 15.05 13.25
CA GLN A 20 -15.29 14.14 14.38
C GLN A 20 -14.02 13.89 15.21
N MET A 21 -12.84 13.76 14.57
CA MET A 21 -11.57 13.60 15.29
C MET A 21 -11.22 14.82 16.16
N ASN A 22 -11.56 16.03 15.72
CA ASN A 22 -11.33 17.26 16.50
C ASN A 22 -12.27 17.42 17.71
N THR A 23 -13.42 16.75 17.72
CA THR A 23 -14.36 16.76 18.86
C THR A 23 -14.02 15.71 19.91
N ILE A 24 -13.36 14.61 19.53
CA ILE A 24 -13.02 13.49 20.43
C ILE A 24 -11.90 13.86 21.42
N GLU A 25 -10.96 14.73 21.03
CA GLU A 25 -9.92 15.23 21.98
C GLU A 25 -10.47 16.19 23.04
N LYS A 26 -11.69 16.73 22.84
CA LYS A 26 -12.25 17.78 23.70
C LYS A 26 -13.03 17.25 24.91
N ASP A 27 -13.18 15.93 25.05
CA ASP A 27 -13.91 15.27 26.15
C ASP A 27 -13.04 14.25 26.93
N SER A 28 -11.71 14.32 26.79
CA SER A 28 -10.81 13.59 27.70
C SER A 28 -10.63 14.41 28.98
N GLY A 29 -11.58 14.27 29.90
CA GLY A 29 -11.66 14.95 31.19
C GLY A 29 -10.32 15.23 31.87
N MET A 30 -9.86 16.47 31.80
CA MET A 30 -8.77 17.02 32.61
C MET A 30 -9.27 17.44 34.02
N SER A 31 -10.05 16.59 34.67
CA SER A 31 -10.41 16.73 36.07
C SER A 31 -9.72 15.65 36.90
N SER A 32 -8.58 16.00 37.47
CA SER A 32 -8.06 15.35 38.68
C SER A 32 -7.31 16.39 39.51
N PRO A 33 -7.89 16.84 40.65
CA PRO A 33 -7.28 17.81 41.54
C PRO A 33 -6.41 17.10 42.58
N VAL A 34 -5.10 17.14 42.42
CA VAL A 34 -4.11 16.83 43.48
C VAL A 34 -2.92 17.74 43.15
N GLY A 35 -2.44 18.68 43.96
CA GLY A 35 -2.51 18.89 45.39
C GLY A 35 -1.17 19.52 45.78
N SER A 36 -1.23 20.63 46.53
CA SER A 36 -0.16 21.18 47.37
C SER A 36 1.06 21.88 46.72
N SER A 37 1.02 23.22 46.85
CA SER A 37 1.97 24.25 46.40
C SER A 37 3.35 24.29 47.11
N SER A 38 3.99 23.15 47.41
CA SER A 38 5.27 23.16 48.16
C SER A 38 6.45 22.40 47.55
N SER A 39 6.33 21.79 46.37
CA SER A 39 7.40 20.97 45.77
C SER A 39 8.25 21.66 44.69
N ALA A 40 7.94 22.92 44.33
CA ALA A 40 8.62 23.66 43.25
C ALA A 40 10.08 24.09 43.56
N ILE A 41 10.50 24.01 44.82
CA ILE A 41 11.77 24.63 45.29
C ILE A 41 12.96 23.65 45.27
N ILE A 42 12.74 22.33 45.22
CA ILE A 42 13.81 21.34 45.45
C ILE A 42 14.36 20.70 44.15
N ARG A 43 13.90 21.10 42.97
CA ARG A 43 14.43 20.56 41.68
C ARG A 43 15.48 21.43 40.99
N ARG A 44 15.88 22.57 41.57
CA ARG A 44 16.80 23.52 40.94
C ARG A 44 18.28 23.32 41.28
N ARG A 45 18.67 22.13 41.77
CA ARG A 45 20.06 21.86 42.18
C ARG A 45 20.57 20.48 41.76
N LYS A 46 20.71 20.25 40.46
CA LYS A 46 21.77 19.41 39.88
C LYS A 46 21.74 19.53 38.36
N HIS A 47 22.83 20.04 37.78
CA HIS A 47 23.47 19.64 36.52
C HIS A 47 24.32 20.79 35.97
N ARG A 48 25.46 21.04 36.64
CA ARG A 48 26.68 21.41 35.92
C ARG A 48 27.11 20.18 35.14
N ALA A 49 26.59 20.01 33.93
CA ALA A 49 27.14 19.03 32.99
C ALA A 49 28.32 19.68 32.27
N SER A 50 29.50 19.17 32.63
CA SER A 50 30.76 19.38 31.94
C SER A 50 30.64 19.06 30.46
N LYS A 51 31.28 19.91 29.65
CA LYS A 51 31.76 19.68 28.27
C LYS A 51 31.53 18.25 27.74
N SER A 52 30.53 18.10 26.89
CA SER A 52 30.40 17.00 25.93
C SER A 52 30.22 17.62 24.55
N THR A 53 31.31 17.65 23.79
CA THR A 53 31.41 18.20 22.43
C THR A 53 30.70 17.34 21.37
N THR A 54 29.87 16.37 21.79
CA THR A 54 29.19 15.40 20.92
C THR A 54 27.67 15.42 21.03
N ALA A 55 27.09 16.30 21.84
CA ALA A 55 25.63 16.40 21.99
C ALA A 55 24.90 17.03 20.78
N TRP A 56 25.61 17.58 19.80
CA TRP A 56 25.03 18.27 18.63
C TRP A 56 24.76 17.35 17.43
N LEU A 57 25.25 16.11 17.43
CA LEU A 57 25.01 15.16 16.31
C LEU A 57 23.77 14.30 16.51
N THR A 58 23.25 14.25 17.73
CA THR A 58 21.93 13.70 18.04
C THR A 58 21.10 14.84 18.58
N GLU A 59 20.86 15.85 17.75
CA GLU A 59 19.70 16.69 17.95
C GLU A 59 18.50 15.77 17.87
N ALA A 60 18.09 15.31 19.05
CA ALA A 60 16.79 14.76 19.29
C ALA A 60 15.84 15.65 18.53
N GLN A 61 15.28 15.12 17.45
CA GLN A 61 14.04 15.59 16.87
C GLN A 61 13.02 15.52 17.99
N THR A 62 13.03 16.51 18.89
CA THR A 62 11.92 16.78 19.77
C THR A 62 10.80 17.13 18.83
N ILE A 63 9.95 16.15 18.56
CA ILE A 63 8.79 16.24 17.68
C ILE A 63 7.94 17.38 18.21
N HIS A 64 8.14 18.56 17.65
CA HIS A 64 7.36 19.72 18.00
C HIS A 64 5.93 19.46 17.49
N PRO A 65 4.87 19.69 18.28
CA PRO A 65 3.50 19.31 17.92
C PRO A 65 3.00 19.95 16.60
N LYS A 66 3.59 21.09 16.18
CA LYS A 66 3.34 21.70 14.85
C LYS A 66 3.94 20.92 13.66
N SER A 67 4.87 20.00 13.90
CA SER A 67 5.50 19.13 12.89
C SER A 67 4.57 18.02 12.40
N HIS A 68 3.57 17.63 13.21
CA HIS A 68 2.69 16.51 12.89
C HIS A 68 1.80 16.79 11.67
N ARG A 69 1.31 18.04 11.56
CA ARG A 69 0.51 18.49 10.42
C ARG A 69 1.27 18.36 9.09
N HIS A 70 2.55 18.75 9.06
CA HIS A 70 3.37 18.64 7.86
C HIS A 70 3.63 17.18 7.46
N THR A 71 3.79 16.29 8.44
CA THR A 71 3.94 14.84 8.21
C THR A 71 2.65 14.24 7.65
N ILE A 72 1.49 14.61 8.21
CA ILE A 72 0.17 14.16 7.72
C ILE A 72 -0.09 14.67 6.30
N GLU A 73 0.18 15.94 6.01
CA GLU A 73 0.03 16.51 4.66
C GLU A 73 0.91 15.80 3.63
N LYS A 74 2.16 15.48 4.00
CA LYS A 74 3.07 14.68 3.16
C LYS A 74 2.56 13.27 2.91
N LEU A 75 2.08 12.60 3.97
CA LEU A 75 1.50 11.26 3.85
C LEU A 75 0.26 11.26 2.95
N MET A 76 -0.62 12.25 3.12
CA MET A 76 -1.83 12.40 2.30
C MET A 76 -1.48 12.61 0.82
N LYS A 77 -0.47 13.44 0.53
CA LYS A 77 0.04 13.62 -0.84
C LYS A 77 0.55 12.30 -1.43
N LEU A 78 1.34 11.54 -0.67
CA LEU A 78 1.84 10.24 -1.10
C LEU A 78 0.70 9.25 -1.37
N ILE A 79 -0.32 9.19 -0.51
CA ILE A 79 -1.47 8.30 -0.70
C ILE A 79 -2.23 8.64 -1.99
N LEU A 80 -2.44 9.93 -2.28
CA LEU A 80 -3.12 10.36 -3.50
C LEU A 80 -2.33 9.98 -4.76
N GLU A 81 -1.02 10.27 -4.77
CA GLU A 81 -0.11 9.91 -5.87
C GLU A 81 -0.03 8.40 -6.09
N GLN A 82 0.01 7.62 -5.00
CA GLN A 82 -0.07 6.16 -5.05
C GLN A 82 -1.42 5.69 -5.59
N GLY A 83 -2.52 6.32 -5.19
CA GLY A 83 -3.86 6.03 -5.70
C GLY A 83 -3.94 6.19 -7.22
N GLU A 84 -3.38 7.27 -7.76
CA GLU A 84 -3.29 7.48 -9.22
C GLU A 84 -2.41 6.41 -9.88
N THR A 85 -1.27 6.08 -9.28
CA THR A 85 -0.35 5.05 -9.79
C THR A 85 -1.03 3.68 -9.85
N ILE A 86 -1.73 3.28 -8.79
CA ILE A 86 -2.46 2.01 -8.72
C ILE A 86 -3.54 1.96 -9.80
N GLN A 87 -4.30 3.05 -9.99
CA GLN A 87 -5.33 3.11 -11.04
C GLN A 87 -4.74 2.95 -12.44
N GLN A 88 -3.61 3.61 -12.73
CA GLN A 88 -2.90 3.46 -13.99
C GLN A 88 -2.40 2.02 -14.20
N GLN A 89 -1.88 1.38 -13.16
CA GLN A 89 -1.43 -0.02 -13.21
C GLN A 89 -2.60 -0.98 -13.47
N LEU A 90 -3.75 -0.78 -12.82
CA LEU A 90 -4.95 -1.58 -13.06
C LEU A 90 -5.47 -1.43 -14.49
N ALA A 91 -5.44 -0.21 -15.06
CA ALA A 91 -5.80 0.00 -16.45
C ALA A 91 -4.87 -0.77 -17.41
N LYS A 92 -3.55 -0.66 -17.19
CA LYS A 92 -2.54 -1.41 -17.95
C LYS A 92 -2.75 -2.92 -17.83
N LEU A 93 -3.09 -3.43 -16.65
CA LEU A 93 -3.32 -4.86 -16.45
C LEU A 93 -4.49 -5.35 -17.30
N ARG A 94 -5.62 -4.63 -17.30
CA ARG A 94 -6.78 -4.94 -18.16
C ARG A 94 -6.43 -4.93 -19.64
N ASP A 95 -5.64 -3.96 -20.09
CA ASP A 95 -5.19 -3.90 -21.48
C ASP A 95 -4.32 -5.11 -21.85
N ARG A 96 -3.50 -5.59 -20.91
CA ARG A 96 -2.68 -6.79 -21.10
C ARG A 96 -3.50 -8.07 -21.08
N GLU A 97 -4.51 -8.18 -20.21
CA GLU A 97 -5.44 -9.32 -20.21
C GLU A 97 -6.17 -9.44 -21.56
N LEU A 98 -6.63 -8.32 -22.13
CA LEU A 98 -7.24 -8.30 -23.46
C LEU A 98 -6.25 -8.69 -24.56
N GLN A 99 -4.99 -8.27 -24.47
CA GLN A 99 -3.94 -8.68 -25.41
C GLN A 99 -3.65 -10.17 -25.34
N ILE A 100 -3.55 -10.73 -24.12
CA ILE A 100 -3.33 -12.17 -23.91
C ILE A 100 -4.49 -12.95 -24.54
N ALA A 101 -5.74 -12.60 -24.22
CA ALA A 101 -6.91 -13.27 -24.76
C ALA A 101 -6.94 -13.23 -26.30
N ARG A 102 -6.56 -12.10 -26.92
CA ARG A 102 -6.44 -12.01 -28.38
C ARG A 102 -5.38 -12.97 -28.93
N ILE A 103 -4.19 -12.96 -28.35
CA ILE A 103 -3.07 -13.79 -28.81
C ILE A 103 -3.42 -15.28 -28.65
N GLU A 104 -4.02 -15.66 -27.52
CA GLU A 104 -4.45 -17.02 -27.26
C GLU A 104 -5.48 -17.50 -28.28
N GLU A 105 -6.47 -16.66 -28.60
CA GLU A 105 -7.48 -16.94 -29.61
C GLU A 105 -6.88 -17.08 -31.01
N GLU A 106 -5.96 -16.18 -31.40
CA GLU A 106 -5.24 -16.26 -32.68
C GLU A 106 -4.40 -17.54 -32.77
N ARG A 107 -3.67 -17.89 -31.70
CA ARG A 107 -2.91 -19.13 -31.61
C ARG A 107 -3.80 -20.37 -31.61
N HIS A 108 -4.97 -20.30 -30.99
CA HIS A 108 -5.96 -21.37 -31.01
C HIS A 108 -6.47 -21.61 -32.43
N LYS A 109 -6.86 -20.55 -33.16
CA LYS A 109 -7.33 -20.64 -34.55
C LYS A 109 -6.30 -21.21 -35.50
N VAL A 110 -5.03 -20.83 -35.35
CA VAL A 110 -3.94 -21.39 -36.17
C VAL A 110 -3.83 -22.90 -35.94
N ARG A 111 -3.79 -23.34 -34.68
CA ARG A 111 -3.72 -24.77 -34.34
C ARG A 111 -4.95 -25.55 -34.81
N GLU A 112 -6.15 -25.01 -34.62
CA GLU A 112 -7.40 -25.62 -35.08
C GLU A 112 -7.42 -25.80 -36.60
N LYS A 113 -6.86 -24.84 -37.35
CA LYS A 113 -6.77 -24.92 -38.81
C LYS A 113 -5.75 -25.95 -39.30
N GLU A 114 -4.61 -26.07 -38.60
CA GLU A 114 -3.51 -26.96 -38.99
C GLU A 114 -3.73 -28.41 -38.55
N LEU A 115 -4.24 -28.61 -37.34
CA LEU A 115 -4.32 -29.90 -36.66
C LEU A 115 -5.78 -30.39 -36.49
N GLY A 116 -6.76 -29.58 -36.88
CA GLY A 116 -8.18 -29.88 -36.67
C GLY A 116 -8.64 -29.61 -35.24
N LYS A 117 -9.95 -29.71 -34.99
CA LYS A 117 -10.56 -29.35 -33.70
C LYS A 117 -10.10 -30.20 -32.51
N ASN A 118 -9.64 -31.42 -32.78
CA ASN A 118 -9.21 -32.38 -31.76
C ASN A 118 -7.73 -32.23 -31.37
N TYR A 119 -7.02 -31.23 -31.90
CA TYR A 119 -5.59 -31.06 -31.68
C TYR A 119 -5.19 -31.08 -30.20
N LEU A 120 -6.05 -30.53 -29.32
CA LEU A 120 -5.76 -30.50 -27.89
C LEU A 120 -5.77 -31.92 -27.30
N LEU A 121 -6.80 -32.71 -27.62
CA LEU A 121 -6.92 -34.09 -27.15
C LEU A 121 -5.81 -34.96 -27.72
N GLU A 122 -5.53 -34.83 -29.02
CA GLU A 122 -4.46 -35.57 -29.70
C GLU A 122 -3.09 -35.25 -29.09
N THR A 123 -2.82 -34.00 -28.71
CA THR A 123 -1.57 -33.64 -28.04
C THR A 123 -1.41 -34.37 -26.70
N TYR A 124 -2.48 -34.49 -25.90
CA TYR A 124 -2.42 -35.21 -24.63
C TYR A 124 -2.32 -36.72 -24.82
N LEU A 125 -3.08 -37.30 -25.77
CA LEU A 125 -3.05 -38.74 -26.04
C LEU A 125 -1.70 -39.18 -26.64
N ASN A 126 -1.18 -38.44 -27.61
CA ASN A 126 0.12 -38.71 -28.21
C ASN A 126 1.25 -38.43 -27.22
N GLY A 127 1.12 -37.40 -26.38
CA GLY A 127 2.10 -37.10 -25.33
C GLY A 127 2.18 -38.18 -24.25
N LEU A 128 1.08 -38.89 -23.96
CA LEU A 128 1.09 -40.08 -23.11
C LEU A 128 1.88 -41.22 -23.76
N HIS A 129 1.65 -41.45 -25.06
CA HIS A 129 2.33 -42.51 -25.80
C HIS A 129 3.85 -42.24 -25.93
N GLU A 130 4.24 -40.99 -26.20
CA GLU A 130 5.65 -40.58 -26.26
C GLU A 130 6.36 -40.64 -24.90
N ALA A 131 5.62 -40.45 -23.79
CA ALA A 131 6.18 -40.61 -22.44
C ALA A 131 6.40 -42.09 -22.09
N GLU A 132 5.46 -42.96 -22.45
CA GLU A 132 5.58 -44.41 -22.25
C GLU A 132 6.74 -45.01 -23.07
N ASP A 133 6.98 -44.55 -24.30
CA ASP A 133 8.08 -45.03 -25.15
C ASP A 133 9.49 -44.61 -24.67
N ARG A 134 9.59 -43.52 -23.90
CA ARG A 134 10.88 -43.02 -23.36
C ARG A 134 11.39 -43.80 -22.15
N ASP A 135 10.48 -44.38 -21.37
CA ASP A 135 10.86 -45.22 -20.23
C ASP A 135 11.36 -46.61 -20.66
N VAL A 136 11.05 -47.05 -21.89
CA VAL A 136 11.48 -48.35 -22.43
C VAL A 136 12.89 -48.31 -23.04
N THR A 137 13.36 -47.15 -23.49
CA THR A 137 14.60 -47.02 -24.28
C THR A 137 15.85 -46.64 -23.48
N THR A 138 15.74 -46.37 -22.17
CA THR A 138 16.89 -46.04 -21.29
C THR A 138 17.30 -47.18 -20.35
N GLY A 139 16.71 -48.37 -20.52
CA GLY A 139 16.94 -49.55 -19.69
C GLY A 139 17.58 -50.74 -20.42
N THR A 140 18.75 -50.56 -21.03
CA THR A 140 19.68 -51.64 -21.45
C THR A 140 21.10 -51.13 -21.42
#